data_AF-A0A9D5ZLE7-F1
#
_entry.id   AF-A0A9D5ZLE7-F1
#
_cell.length_a   1.000
_cell.length_b   1.000
_cell.length_c   1.000
_cell.angle_alpha   90.00
_cell.angle_beta   90.00
_cell.angle_gamma   90.00
#
_symmetry.space_group_name_H-M   'P 1'
#
loop_
_entity.id
_entity.type
_entity.pdbx_description
1 polymer ?
#
loop_
_entity_poly.entity_id
_entity_poly.type
_entity_poly.pdbx_seq_one_letter_code
_entity_poly.pdbx_strand_id
1 'polypeptide(L)'
;KFSEHKIDLDYNFSHGIPSAEVTAPWADSFWATYQGGIANRYQYGNINGVVPSKAELQQNSLKKLQTLPTEELQKLSPAEKYDIYCCNYNYPLTNSEIKRTYATHQHPTEQNKWTGLCHGWAPASIHFQEPDCTTLSNKDGIQVPFNSTDVKALLDYFQGQGCKENTCTVGARCKDDPKHIRNWDAYLDVNPGTMHVVLTNLLGRGKQALAFDKDPAKEVWNQPLYGYSFQVLSEDNNPTYKHRARGTAKEVSVRLNLKWVDDLDEDEIGGDHPYANTERVKKYLLNTDYEYILELDAKGNILGGRWIGKSINDHPDFIWLKQKGVFSKSSFWKPLETIYESSIKKQ
;
A
#
# COMPACT_ATOMS: atom_id res chain seq x y z
N LYS A 1 -8.00 -16.25 -9.69
CA LYS A 1 -6.78 -16.21 -10.55
C LYS A 1 -5.68 -15.32 -9.98
N PHE A 2 -5.97 -14.49 -8.96
CA PHE A 2 -5.03 -13.52 -8.43
C PHE A 2 -4.54 -13.80 -7.00
N SER A 3 -5.34 -14.50 -6.20
CA SER A 3 -4.89 -15.13 -4.96
C SER A 3 -3.94 -16.29 -5.27
N GLU A 4 -3.00 -16.57 -4.37
CA GLU A 4 -2.05 -17.70 -4.48
C GLU A 4 -2.76 -19.04 -4.68
N HIS A 5 -4.02 -19.13 -4.24
CA HIS A 5 -4.92 -20.26 -4.46
C HIS A 5 -6.13 -19.86 -5.29
N LYS A 6 -6.63 -20.74 -6.17
CA LYS A 6 -7.89 -20.49 -6.89
C LYS A 6 -9.05 -20.54 -5.89
N ILE A 7 -9.64 -19.38 -5.59
CA ILE A 7 -10.83 -19.28 -4.74
C ILE A 7 -12.04 -19.13 -5.64
N ASP A 8 -12.94 -20.11 -5.59
CA ASP A 8 -14.29 -19.94 -6.14
C ASP A 8 -15.10 -19.14 -5.11
N LEU A 9 -15.59 -17.98 -5.53
CA LEU A 9 -16.32 -17.05 -4.66
C LEU A 9 -17.62 -17.70 -4.19
N ASP A 10 -17.81 -17.75 -2.88
CA ASP A 10 -19.06 -18.13 -2.25
C ASP A 10 -19.86 -16.87 -1.95
N TYR A 11 -21.08 -16.83 -2.48
CA TYR A 11 -21.99 -15.70 -2.35
C TYR A 11 -22.98 -15.90 -1.22
N ASN A 12 -23.05 -17.10 -0.61
CA ASN A 12 -23.99 -17.35 0.45
C ASN A 12 -23.55 -16.66 1.74
N PHE A 13 -24.38 -15.75 2.24
CA PHE A 13 -24.06 -14.96 3.43
C PHE A 13 -23.76 -15.85 4.66
N SER A 14 -24.48 -16.96 4.82
CA SER A 14 -24.31 -17.85 5.98
C SER A 14 -23.00 -18.64 5.97
N HIS A 15 -22.34 -18.74 4.81
CA HIS A 15 -21.03 -19.38 4.68
C HIS A 15 -19.87 -18.40 4.90
N GLY A 16 -20.16 -17.09 4.94
CA GLY A 16 -19.16 -16.05 5.18
C GLY A 16 -18.54 -16.19 6.58
N ILE A 17 -17.21 -16.17 6.64
CA ILE A 17 -16.49 -16.21 7.92
C ILE A 17 -16.70 -14.83 8.61
N PRO A 18 -17.27 -14.76 9.83
CA PRO A 18 -17.63 -13.49 10.47
C PRO A 18 -16.46 -12.55 10.77
N SER A 19 -15.26 -13.12 10.94
CA SER A 19 -14.04 -12.36 11.18
C SER A 19 -12.82 -13.11 10.66
N ALA A 20 -11.88 -12.39 10.07
CA ALA A 20 -10.58 -12.92 9.72
C ALA A 20 -9.51 -11.84 9.81
N GLU A 21 -8.30 -12.29 10.10
CA GLU A 21 -7.12 -11.46 10.21
C GLU A 21 -5.92 -12.28 9.77
N VAL A 22 -5.00 -11.63 9.07
CA VAL A 22 -3.68 -12.18 8.72
C VAL A 22 -2.60 -11.33 9.40
N THR A 23 -1.35 -11.76 9.31
CA THR A 23 -0.23 -10.94 9.80
C THR A 23 -0.32 -9.54 9.21
N ALA A 24 -0.27 -8.53 10.08
CA ALA A 24 -0.35 -7.14 9.65
C ALA A 24 0.79 -6.81 8.67
N PRO A 25 0.48 -6.22 7.50
CA PRO A 25 1.47 -5.62 6.61
C PRO A 25 2.29 -4.58 7.38
N TRP A 26 3.55 -4.42 7.00
CA TRP A 26 4.40 -3.41 7.64
C TRP A 26 4.03 -1.99 7.20
N ALA A 27 4.10 -1.06 8.15
CA ALA A 27 3.98 0.36 7.85
C ALA A 27 5.23 0.89 7.15
N ASP A 28 5.04 1.89 6.29
CA ASP A 28 6.09 2.70 5.72
C ASP A 28 5.55 4.10 5.36
N SER A 29 6.44 4.99 4.95
CA SER A 29 6.07 6.20 4.25
C SER A 29 5.43 5.88 2.90
N PHE A 30 4.52 6.73 2.44
CA PHE A 30 4.14 6.73 1.03
C PHE A 30 5.21 7.32 0.10
N TRP A 31 6.43 7.63 0.59
CA TRP A 31 7.56 8.20 -0.16
C TRP A 31 7.12 9.39 -1.02
N ALA A 32 6.72 10.44 -0.33
CA ALA A 32 6.09 11.61 -0.92
C ALA A 32 6.92 12.16 -2.09
N THR A 33 6.24 12.40 -3.21
CA THR A 33 6.88 12.92 -4.43
C THR A 33 7.51 14.29 -4.16
N TYR A 34 6.89 15.10 -3.30
CA TYR A 34 7.41 16.41 -2.95
C TYR A 34 8.67 16.36 -2.07
N GLN A 35 8.94 15.23 -1.41
CA GLN A 35 10.19 15.00 -0.66
C GLN A 35 11.28 14.37 -1.52
N GLY A 36 11.01 14.11 -2.81
CA GLY A 36 11.95 13.44 -3.71
C GLY A 36 11.80 11.93 -3.79
N GLY A 37 10.74 11.36 -3.20
CA GLY A 37 10.49 9.92 -3.22
C GLY A 37 11.68 9.12 -2.67
N ILE A 38 12.04 8.01 -3.29
CA ILE A 38 13.14 7.15 -2.79
C ILE A 38 14.55 7.70 -3.06
N ALA A 39 14.66 8.87 -3.68
CA ALA A 39 15.91 9.64 -3.78
C ALA A 39 16.10 10.56 -2.56
N ASN A 40 15.13 10.62 -1.65
CA ASN A 40 15.24 11.33 -0.38
C ASN A 40 16.26 10.65 0.54
N ARG A 41 17.27 11.40 0.99
CA ARG A 41 18.16 11.05 2.10
C ARG A 41 17.42 11.31 3.42
N TYR A 42 16.44 10.45 3.71
CA TYR A 42 15.49 10.60 4.81
C TYR A 42 16.15 10.72 6.19
N GLN A 43 17.38 10.24 6.34
CA GLN A 43 18.14 10.25 7.60
C GLN A 43 18.40 11.67 8.13
N TYR A 44 18.33 12.68 7.26
CA TYR A 44 18.46 14.09 7.68
C TYR A 44 17.20 14.67 8.34
N GLY A 45 16.06 13.96 8.31
CA GLY A 45 14.83 14.39 8.98
C GLY A 45 14.26 15.72 8.50
N ASN A 46 14.47 16.07 7.24
CA ASN A 46 13.92 17.30 6.65
C ASN A 46 12.53 17.02 6.07
N ILE A 47 11.52 17.76 6.54
CA ILE A 47 10.13 17.65 6.07
C ILE A 47 9.97 17.85 4.56
N ASN A 48 10.86 18.62 3.92
CA ASN A 48 10.83 18.85 2.47
C ASN A 48 11.67 17.85 1.67
N GLY A 49 12.30 16.87 2.36
CA GLY A 49 13.24 15.93 1.79
C GLY A 49 14.62 16.53 1.48
N VAL A 50 15.62 15.65 1.39
CA VAL A 50 17.00 15.97 1.00
C VAL A 50 17.38 15.12 -0.20
N VAL A 51 17.35 15.70 -1.39
CA VAL A 51 17.63 15.00 -2.66
C VAL A 51 19.05 15.32 -3.13
N PRO A 52 19.85 14.33 -3.56
CA PRO A 52 21.20 14.58 -4.05
C PRO A 52 21.20 15.41 -5.33
N SER A 53 22.07 16.42 -5.39
CA SER A 53 22.34 17.17 -6.60
C SER A 53 23.18 16.36 -7.61
N LYS A 54 23.14 16.76 -8.88
CA LYS A 54 23.99 16.15 -9.92
C LYS A 54 25.48 16.24 -9.57
N ALA A 55 25.91 17.33 -8.94
CA ALA A 55 27.30 17.53 -8.55
C ALA A 55 27.71 16.54 -7.44
N GLU A 56 26.84 16.29 -6.46
CA GLU A 56 27.09 15.29 -5.42
C GLU A 56 27.19 13.88 -6.00
N LEU A 57 26.28 13.50 -6.90
CA LEU A 57 26.34 12.19 -7.58
C LEU A 57 27.64 12.02 -8.38
N GLN A 58 28.08 13.06 -9.09
CA GLN A 58 29.35 13.06 -9.83
C GLN A 58 30.57 12.95 -8.91
N GLN A 59 30.53 13.57 -7.73
CA GLN A 59 31.60 13.48 -6.75
C GLN A 59 31.68 12.11 -6.08
N ASN A 60 30.56 11.38 -5.98
CA ASN A 60 30.49 10.03 -5.46
C ASN A 60 31.01 9.00 -6.48
N SER A 61 32.26 9.19 -6.89
CA SER A 61 33.05 8.25 -7.69
C SER A 61 33.38 6.99 -6.89
N LEU A 62 33.67 5.89 -7.59
CA LEU A 62 34.10 4.62 -6.99
C LEU A 62 35.19 4.81 -5.93
N LYS A 63 36.25 5.58 -6.25
CA LYS A 63 37.38 5.82 -5.34
C LYS A 63 36.95 6.52 -4.05
N LYS A 64 36.04 7.51 -4.14
CA LYS A 64 35.51 8.20 -2.96
C LYS A 64 34.68 7.24 -2.12
N LEU A 65 33.77 6.48 -2.75
CA LEU A 65 32.87 5.56 -2.07
C LEU A 65 33.61 4.41 -1.37
N GLN A 66 34.69 3.89 -1.95
CA GLN A 66 35.53 2.87 -1.31
C GLN A 66 36.20 3.36 -0.02
N THR A 67 36.40 4.67 0.12
CA THR A 67 37.00 5.29 1.31
C THR A 67 35.97 5.96 2.22
N LEU A 68 34.69 5.95 1.84
CA LEU A 68 33.65 6.67 2.56
C LEU A 68 33.32 5.92 3.87
N PRO A 69 33.28 6.58 5.03
CA PRO A 69 32.87 5.95 6.28
C PRO A 69 31.47 5.35 6.17
N THR A 70 31.22 4.24 6.86
CA THR A 70 29.91 3.56 6.85
C THR A 70 28.77 4.49 7.29
N GLU A 71 29.01 5.36 8.28
CA GLU A 71 28.04 6.37 8.74
C GLU A 71 27.61 7.35 7.64
N GLU A 72 28.52 7.68 6.72
CA GLU A 72 28.21 8.56 5.59
C GLU A 72 27.52 7.78 4.46
N LEU A 73 27.88 6.51 4.24
CA LEU A 73 27.14 5.62 3.33
C LEU A 73 25.70 5.37 3.81
N GLN A 74 25.48 5.30 5.12
CA GLN A 74 24.15 5.14 5.74
C GLN A 74 23.23 6.33 5.45
N LYS A 75 23.77 7.54 5.26
CA LYS A 75 23.00 8.75 4.95
C LYS A 75 22.65 8.90 3.46
N LEU A 76 23.11 7.98 2.61
CA LEU A 76 22.68 7.96 1.21
C LEU A 76 21.23 7.49 1.09
N SER A 77 20.55 7.97 0.04
CA SER A 77 19.16 7.61 -0.22
C SER A 77 19.04 6.11 -0.59
N PRO A 78 17.86 5.52 -0.43
CA PRO A 78 17.61 4.14 -0.87
C PRO A 78 18.00 3.91 -2.34
N ALA A 79 17.69 4.87 -3.22
CA ALA A 79 18.05 4.80 -4.64
C ALA A 79 19.58 4.84 -4.88
N GLU A 80 20.30 5.73 -4.19
CA GLU A 80 21.77 5.82 -4.29
C GLU A 80 22.42 4.51 -3.85
N LYS A 81 21.99 3.95 -2.72
CA LYS A 81 22.52 2.68 -2.18
C LYS A 81 22.29 1.52 -3.15
N TYR A 82 21.12 1.46 -3.79
CA TYR A 82 20.84 0.46 -4.82
C TYR A 82 21.78 0.56 -6.02
N ASP A 83 21.95 1.76 -6.56
CA ASP A 83 22.85 2.01 -7.69
C ASP A 83 24.31 1.64 -7.36
N ILE A 84 24.77 1.98 -6.15
CA ILE A 84 26.11 1.61 -5.64
C ILE A 84 26.26 0.11 -5.47
N TYR A 85 25.26 -0.58 -4.90
CA TYR A 85 25.27 -2.04 -4.77
C TYR A 85 25.32 -2.74 -6.14
N CYS A 86 24.68 -2.15 -7.15
CA CYS A 86 24.73 -2.63 -8.53
C CYS A 86 26.03 -2.27 -9.28
N CYS A 87 27.01 -1.64 -8.62
CA CYS A 87 28.25 -1.14 -9.23
C CYS A 87 27.99 -0.15 -10.38
N ASN A 88 26.90 0.63 -10.30
CA ASN A 88 26.52 1.57 -11.35
C ASN A 88 26.59 3.03 -10.88
N TYR A 89 27.79 3.60 -10.97
CA TYR A 89 28.10 4.98 -10.54
C TYR A 89 27.59 6.07 -11.50
N ASN A 90 26.77 5.71 -12.50
CA ASN A 90 25.96 6.66 -13.25
C ASN A 90 24.59 6.91 -12.58
N TYR A 91 24.31 6.22 -11.46
CA TYR A 91 23.12 6.41 -10.64
C TYR A 91 21.79 6.35 -11.40
N PRO A 92 21.52 5.31 -12.21
CA PRO A 92 20.32 5.26 -13.04
C PRO A 92 19.01 5.25 -12.25
N LEU A 93 18.92 4.53 -11.13
CA LEU A 93 17.70 4.54 -10.30
C LEU A 93 17.50 5.92 -9.68
N THR A 94 18.56 6.47 -9.07
CA THR A 94 18.53 7.77 -8.42
C THR A 94 18.14 8.87 -9.40
N ASN A 95 18.76 8.91 -10.59
CA ASN A 95 18.44 9.91 -11.61
C ASN A 95 17.02 9.74 -12.17
N SER A 96 16.54 8.49 -12.32
CA SER A 96 15.17 8.22 -12.71
C SER A 96 14.18 8.76 -11.68
N GLU A 97 14.49 8.57 -10.39
CA GLU A 97 13.61 9.02 -9.32
C GLU A 97 13.61 10.54 -9.15
N ILE A 98 14.79 11.17 -9.17
CA ILE A 98 14.90 12.63 -9.19
C ILE A 98 14.07 13.22 -10.34
N LYS A 99 14.13 12.60 -11.52
CA LYS A 99 13.35 13.04 -12.67
C LYS A 99 11.85 12.86 -12.47
N ARG A 100 11.40 11.73 -11.89
CA ARG A 100 9.98 11.48 -11.60
C ARG A 100 9.42 12.52 -10.63
N THR A 101 10.21 12.90 -9.63
CA THR A 101 9.76 13.75 -8.53
C THR A 101 10.01 15.24 -8.75
N TYR A 102 10.87 15.60 -9.70
CA TYR A 102 11.38 16.96 -9.93
C TYR A 102 10.32 18.06 -9.85
N ALA A 103 9.23 17.97 -10.63
CA ALA A 103 8.25 19.04 -10.73
C ALA A 103 7.57 19.34 -9.39
N THR A 104 7.15 18.28 -8.68
CA THR A 104 6.48 18.39 -7.39
C THR A 104 7.44 18.74 -6.26
N HIS A 105 8.69 18.23 -6.30
CA HIS A 105 9.71 18.56 -5.31
C HIS A 105 10.16 20.02 -5.38
N GLN A 106 10.28 20.59 -6.59
CA GLN A 106 10.65 22.01 -6.75
C GLN A 106 9.49 22.96 -6.42
N HIS A 107 8.25 22.54 -6.69
CA HIS A 107 7.06 23.36 -6.54
C HIS A 107 5.92 22.57 -5.86
N PRO A 108 6.05 22.26 -4.56
CA PRO A 108 4.99 21.60 -3.81
C PRO A 108 3.77 22.51 -3.70
N THR A 109 2.58 21.94 -3.91
CA THR A 109 1.30 22.60 -3.68
C THR A 109 0.44 21.69 -2.82
N GLU A 110 -0.53 22.25 -2.09
CA GLU A 110 -1.45 21.43 -1.28
C GLU A 110 -2.16 20.35 -2.12
N GLN A 111 -2.38 20.58 -3.41
CA GLN A 111 -3.04 19.62 -4.31
C GLN A 111 -2.14 18.47 -4.80
N ASN A 112 -0.82 18.54 -4.59
CA ASN A 112 0.12 17.52 -5.09
C ASN A 112 0.96 16.85 -3.99
N LYS A 113 0.89 17.32 -2.74
CA LYS A 113 1.65 16.76 -1.61
C LYS A 113 1.26 15.32 -1.26
N TRP A 114 0.00 14.94 -1.49
CA TRP A 114 -0.48 13.56 -1.31
C TRP A 114 0.10 12.56 -2.32
N THR A 115 0.72 13.04 -3.41
CA THR A 115 1.23 12.14 -4.45
C THR A 115 2.50 11.43 -4.01
N GLY A 116 2.56 10.11 -4.16
CA GLY A 116 3.74 9.32 -3.84
C GLY A 116 3.68 7.91 -4.40
N LEU A 117 4.10 6.95 -3.58
CA LEU A 117 4.23 5.53 -3.85
C LEU A 117 3.30 4.68 -2.96
N CYS A 118 2.21 5.22 -2.41
CA CYS A 118 1.23 4.43 -1.64
C CYS A 118 0.70 3.21 -2.44
N HIS A 119 0.55 3.34 -3.76
CA HIS A 119 0.17 2.24 -4.68
C HIS A 119 1.28 1.20 -4.88
N GLY A 120 2.52 1.51 -4.49
CA GLY A 120 3.65 0.59 -4.44
C GLY A 120 3.81 -0.03 -3.06
N TRP A 121 3.72 0.80 -2.01
CA TRP A 121 3.79 0.38 -0.61
C TRP A 121 2.72 -0.63 -0.24
N ALA A 122 1.44 -0.34 -0.52
CA ALA A 122 0.36 -1.23 -0.11
C ALA A 122 0.54 -2.69 -0.58
N PRO A 123 0.82 -2.97 -1.87
CA PRO A 123 1.13 -4.34 -2.30
C PRO A 123 2.52 -4.82 -1.86
N ALA A 124 3.51 -3.95 -1.65
CA ALA A 124 4.80 -4.37 -1.14
C ALA A 124 4.67 -4.95 0.28
N SER A 125 3.96 -4.26 1.17
CA SER A 125 3.77 -4.68 2.55
C SER A 125 2.90 -5.92 2.71
N ILE A 126 2.00 -6.16 1.76
CA ILE A 126 1.21 -7.39 1.68
C ILE A 126 2.06 -8.60 1.25
N HIS A 127 2.97 -8.41 0.29
CA HIS A 127 3.64 -9.54 -0.41
C HIS A 127 5.02 -9.89 0.11
N PHE A 128 5.67 -8.96 0.78
CA PHE A 128 7.02 -9.13 1.28
C PHE A 128 7.01 -9.08 2.80
N GLN A 129 7.61 -10.08 3.44
CA GLN A 129 7.93 -10.04 4.86
C GLN A 129 8.71 -8.76 5.18
N GLU A 130 8.46 -8.19 6.35
CA GLU A 130 9.08 -6.92 6.78
C GLU A 130 10.63 -7.03 6.77
N PRO A 131 11.34 -6.19 6.00
CA PRO A 131 12.80 -6.18 5.98
C PRO A 131 13.43 -5.70 7.29
N ASP A 132 14.54 -6.31 7.72
CA ASP A 132 15.45 -5.76 8.75
C ASP A 132 16.70 -5.11 8.12
N CYS A 133 17.59 -4.52 8.91
CA CYS A 133 18.85 -3.96 8.47
C CYS A 133 19.81 -5.04 7.95
N THR A 134 20.44 -4.75 6.81
CA THR A 134 21.44 -5.61 6.19
C THR A 134 22.60 -4.82 5.60
N THR A 135 23.79 -5.41 5.56
CA THR A 135 24.96 -4.83 4.90
C THR A 135 25.51 -5.84 3.91
N LEU A 136 25.67 -5.45 2.66
CA LEU A 136 26.12 -6.31 1.59
C LEU A 136 27.36 -5.74 0.91
N SER A 137 28.34 -6.60 0.59
CA SER A 137 29.46 -6.21 -0.26
C SER A 137 29.00 -6.18 -1.71
N ASN A 138 29.25 -5.08 -2.42
CA ASN A 138 29.15 -5.07 -3.88
C ASN A 138 30.41 -5.71 -4.51
N LYS A 139 30.45 -5.81 -5.86
CA LYS A 139 31.58 -6.42 -6.59
C LYS A 139 32.88 -5.60 -6.54
N ASP A 140 32.78 -4.31 -6.22
CA ASP A 140 33.92 -3.40 -6.11
C ASP A 140 34.44 -3.29 -4.65
N GLY A 141 33.94 -4.15 -3.75
CA GLY A 141 34.37 -4.25 -2.35
C GLY A 141 33.77 -3.20 -1.41
N ILE A 142 32.75 -2.46 -1.85
CA ILE A 142 32.05 -1.49 -0.99
C ILE A 142 31.03 -2.23 -0.13
N GLN A 143 31.13 -2.06 1.19
CA GLN A 143 30.13 -2.50 2.16
C GLN A 143 28.95 -1.52 2.14
N VAL A 144 27.86 -1.86 1.47
CA VAL A 144 26.68 -1.00 1.34
C VAL A 144 25.70 -1.31 2.49
N PRO A 145 25.49 -0.39 3.44
CA PRO A 145 24.52 -0.58 4.52
C PRO A 145 23.12 -0.19 4.04
N PHE A 146 22.17 -1.12 4.19
CA PHE A 146 20.75 -0.90 3.99
C PHE A 146 20.05 -0.99 5.34
N ASN A 147 19.44 0.09 5.78
CA ASN A 147 18.48 0.07 6.88
C ASN A 147 17.18 -0.60 6.41
N SER A 148 16.33 -1.02 7.37
CA SER A 148 15.00 -1.56 7.06
C SER A 148 14.22 -0.65 6.10
N THR A 149 14.19 0.66 6.37
CA THR A 149 13.52 1.68 5.54
C THR A 149 14.09 1.75 4.13
N ASP A 150 15.41 1.57 3.93
CA ASP A 150 15.98 1.56 2.58
C ASP A 150 15.44 0.38 1.76
N VAL A 151 15.34 -0.81 2.37
CA VAL A 151 14.84 -2.00 1.68
C VAL A 151 13.34 -1.87 1.40
N LYS A 152 12.55 -1.36 2.36
CA LYS A 152 11.12 -1.08 2.17
C LYS A 152 10.88 -0.10 1.01
N ALA A 153 11.60 1.03 0.98
CA ALA A 153 11.55 2.00 -0.11
C ALA A 153 11.79 1.37 -1.49
N LEU A 154 12.79 0.49 -1.59
CA LEU A 154 13.12 -0.19 -2.84
C LEU A 154 12.03 -1.18 -3.26
N LEU A 155 11.40 -1.88 -2.30
CA LEU A 155 10.25 -2.75 -2.56
C LEU A 155 9.03 -1.95 -3.02
N ASP A 156 8.75 -0.82 -2.37
CA ASP A 156 7.65 0.09 -2.71
C ASP A 156 7.83 0.63 -4.12
N TYR A 157 9.03 1.10 -4.45
CA TYR A 157 9.35 1.58 -5.78
C TYR A 157 9.27 0.45 -6.81
N PHE A 158 9.80 -0.74 -6.50
CA PHE A 158 9.72 -1.89 -7.39
C PHE A 158 8.26 -2.28 -7.66
N GLN A 159 7.41 -2.33 -6.64
CA GLN A 159 5.99 -2.62 -6.80
C GLN A 159 5.24 -1.48 -7.49
N GLY A 160 5.54 -0.22 -7.20
CA GLY A 160 4.80 0.93 -7.72
C GLY A 160 5.22 1.36 -9.13
N GLN A 161 6.50 1.21 -9.47
CA GLN A 161 7.13 1.76 -10.68
C GLN A 161 7.94 0.71 -11.46
N GLY A 162 8.58 -0.23 -10.75
CA GLY A 162 9.53 -1.18 -11.32
C GLY A 162 8.93 -2.43 -11.97
N CYS A 163 7.71 -2.83 -11.60
CA CYS A 163 7.04 -4.02 -12.11
C CYS A 163 5.63 -3.73 -12.67
N LYS A 164 5.27 -4.46 -13.73
CA LYS A 164 3.99 -4.34 -14.45
C LYS A 164 3.15 -5.59 -14.26
N GLU A 165 2.98 -5.99 -13.00
CA GLU A 165 2.10 -7.11 -12.66
C GLU A 165 0.62 -6.70 -12.72
N ASN A 166 -0.26 -7.69 -12.89
CA ASN A 166 -1.68 -7.42 -13.02
C ASN A 166 -2.28 -6.94 -11.69
N THR A 167 -3.24 -6.02 -11.80
CA THR A 167 -4.09 -5.54 -10.70
C THR A 167 -5.52 -6.02 -10.95
N CYS A 168 -6.20 -6.42 -9.89
CA CYS A 168 -7.64 -6.66 -9.88
C CYS A 168 -8.28 -5.68 -8.91
N THR A 169 -9.30 -4.94 -9.36
CA THR A 169 -9.97 -3.89 -8.60
C THR A 169 -11.48 -4.11 -8.66
N VAL A 170 -12.14 -3.84 -7.54
CA VAL A 170 -13.60 -3.79 -7.39
C VAL A 170 -13.94 -2.41 -6.83
N GLY A 171 -14.92 -1.74 -7.46
CA GLY A 171 -15.16 -0.31 -7.26
C GLY A 171 -14.57 0.51 -8.41
N ALA A 172 -14.86 1.81 -8.43
CA ALA A 172 -14.27 2.74 -9.39
C ALA A 172 -13.49 3.80 -8.61
N ARG A 173 -13.14 4.93 -9.24
CA ARG A 173 -12.68 6.10 -8.50
C ARG A 173 -13.77 7.14 -8.56
N CYS A 174 -14.10 7.75 -7.43
CA CYS A 174 -14.79 9.01 -7.43
C CYS A 174 -13.82 10.11 -7.92
N LYS A 175 -14.27 10.99 -8.82
CA LYS A 175 -13.46 12.10 -9.34
C LYS A 175 -13.98 13.47 -8.89
N ASP A 176 -15.11 13.48 -8.19
CA ASP A 176 -15.75 14.69 -7.72
C ASP A 176 -15.27 15.04 -6.30
N ASP A 177 -15.41 16.31 -5.94
CA ASP A 177 -15.21 16.77 -4.57
C ASP A 177 -16.36 16.21 -3.70
N PRO A 178 -16.10 15.56 -2.54
CA PRO A 178 -17.15 15.07 -1.64
C PRO A 178 -18.17 16.15 -1.22
N LYS A 179 -17.77 17.43 -1.23
CA LYS A 179 -18.66 18.57 -0.93
C LYS A 179 -19.54 18.98 -2.11
N HIS A 180 -19.22 18.52 -3.32
CA HIS A 180 -19.88 18.89 -4.58
C HIS A 180 -19.98 17.69 -5.54
N ILE A 181 -20.59 16.59 -5.07
CA ILE A 181 -20.81 15.37 -5.85
C ILE A 181 -21.80 15.68 -6.98
N ARG A 182 -21.33 15.60 -8.24
CA ARG A 182 -22.17 15.82 -9.42
C ARG A 182 -22.65 14.50 -10.01
N ASN A 183 -21.90 13.42 -9.80
CA ASN A 183 -22.26 12.08 -10.21
C ASN A 183 -22.38 11.13 -9.02
N TRP A 184 -23.61 10.98 -8.51
CA TRP A 184 -23.92 10.09 -7.39
C TRP A 184 -23.62 8.61 -7.67
N ASP A 185 -23.70 8.17 -8.94
CA ASP A 185 -23.38 6.79 -9.33
C ASP A 185 -21.87 6.50 -9.24
N ALA A 186 -21.03 7.53 -9.39
CA ALA A 186 -19.58 7.42 -9.22
C ALA A 186 -19.14 7.57 -7.75
N TYR A 187 -20.04 7.98 -6.86
CA TYR A 187 -19.79 8.12 -5.42
C TYR A 187 -20.20 6.89 -4.62
N LEU A 188 -21.18 6.12 -5.11
CA LEU A 188 -21.59 4.81 -4.56
C LEU A 188 -20.90 3.65 -5.28
N ASP A 189 -19.70 3.88 -5.80
CA ASP A 189 -19.06 3.07 -6.83
C ASP A 189 -18.61 1.68 -6.37
N VAL A 190 -18.25 1.50 -5.09
CA VAL A 190 -18.16 0.17 -4.48
C VAL A 190 -19.51 -0.25 -3.87
N ASN A 191 -20.11 -1.28 -4.45
CA ASN A 191 -21.28 -1.92 -3.85
C ASN A 191 -20.86 -2.68 -2.58
N PRO A 192 -21.45 -2.43 -1.40
CA PRO A 192 -21.04 -3.09 -0.15
C PRO A 192 -21.33 -4.59 -0.15
N GLY A 193 -22.30 -5.07 -0.93
CA GLY A 193 -22.51 -6.52 -1.12
C GLY A 193 -21.33 -7.16 -1.84
N THR A 194 -20.82 -6.53 -2.90
CA THR A 194 -19.63 -6.99 -3.59
C THR A 194 -18.40 -6.93 -2.67
N MET A 195 -18.23 -5.85 -1.92
CA MET A 195 -17.14 -5.72 -0.95
C MET A 195 -17.20 -6.81 0.12
N HIS A 196 -18.38 -7.10 0.68
CA HIS A 196 -18.58 -8.16 1.66
C HIS A 196 -18.19 -9.53 1.10
N VAL A 197 -18.59 -9.84 -0.14
CA VAL A 197 -18.19 -11.08 -0.84
C VAL A 197 -16.68 -11.13 -1.01
N VAL A 198 -16.03 -10.04 -1.44
CA VAL A 198 -14.58 -9.97 -1.61
C VAL A 198 -13.85 -10.24 -0.28
N LEU A 199 -14.24 -9.56 0.80
CA LEU A 199 -13.61 -9.71 2.11
C LEU A 199 -13.76 -11.13 2.65
N THR A 200 -14.97 -11.66 2.67
CA THR A 200 -15.26 -12.99 3.23
C THR A 200 -14.59 -14.13 2.45
N ASN A 201 -14.41 -13.95 1.14
CA ASN A 201 -13.75 -14.94 0.31
C ASN A 201 -12.23 -14.79 0.29
N LEU A 202 -11.70 -13.61 -0.04
CA LEU A 202 -10.26 -13.44 -0.23
C LEU A 202 -9.53 -13.38 1.10
N LEU A 203 -9.99 -12.55 2.04
CA LEU A 203 -9.35 -12.43 3.34
C LEU A 203 -9.85 -13.50 4.32
N GLY A 204 -11.16 -13.76 4.32
CA GLY A 204 -11.79 -14.77 5.19
C GLY A 204 -11.28 -16.18 4.92
N ARG A 205 -11.65 -16.72 3.75
CA ARG A 205 -11.32 -18.09 3.33
C ARG A 205 -9.91 -18.20 2.77
N GLY A 206 -9.50 -17.21 1.97
CA GLY A 206 -8.24 -17.22 1.23
C GLY A 206 -7.01 -16.77 2.01
N LYS A 207 -7.20 -16.11 3.16
CA LYS A 207 -6.12 -15.49 3.95
C LYS A 207 -5.25 -14.54 3.12
N GLN A 208 -5.85 -13.86 2.16
CA GLN A 208 -5.21 -12.88 1.29
C GLN A 208 -5.52 -11.46 1.78
N ALA A 209 -4.51 -10.74 2.26
CA ALA A 209 -4.61 -9.30 2.49
C ALA A 209 -4.84 -8.55 1.17
N LEU A 210 -5.50 -7.41 1.26
CA LEU A 210 -5.95 -6.59 0.13
C LEU A 210 -5.45 -5.16 0.34
N ALA A 211 -5.57 -4.31 -0.68
CA ALA A 211 -5.41 -2.88 -0.54
C ALA A 211 -6.74 -2.19 -0.80
N PHE A 212 -6.99 -1.04 -0.20
CA PHE A 212 -8.20 -0.25 -0.43
C PHE A 212 -7.89 1.23 -0.42
N ASP A 213 -8.74 2.02 -1.07
CA ASP A 213 -8.74 3.47 -0.93
C ASP A 213 -9.58 3.85 0.30
N LYS A 214 -8.97 4.52 1.28
CA LYS A 214 -9.62 4.75 2.58
C LYS A 214 -10.70 5.83 2.58
N ASP A 215 -10.69 6.73 1.60
CA ASP A 215 -11.57 7.90 1.53
C ASP A 215 -12.15 8.05 0.12
N PRO A 216 -13.44 8.40 -0.05
CA PRO A 216 -14.04 8.67 -1.36
C PRO A 216 -13.67 10.05 -1.96
N ALA A 217 -12.61 10.69 -1.45
CA ALA A 217 -12.12 11.97 -1.91
C ALA A 217 -11.28 11.88 -3.20
N LYS A 218 -10.97 13.06 -3.76
CA LYS A 218 -10.14 13.21 -4.97
C LYS A 218 -8.71 12.64 -4.79
N GLU A 219 -8.21 12.62 -3.56
CA GLU A 219 -6.90 12.08 -3.23
C GLU A 219 -7.03 10.57 -3.02
N VAL A 220 -6.14 9.82 -3.66
CA VAL A 220 -6.18 8.36 -3.60
C VAL A 220 -5.17 7.88 -2.57
N TRP A 221 -5.66 7.28 -1.50
CA TRP A 221 -4.89 6.82 -0.36
C TRP A 221 -4.97 5.29 -0.26
N ASN A 222 -4.02 4.62 -0.90
CA ASN A 222 -3.96 3.16 -0.90
C ASN A 222 -3.38 2.65 0.40
N GLN A 223 -4.18 1.92 1.17
CA GLN A 223 -3.78 1.38 2.47
C GLN A 223 -3.84 -0.16 2.45
N PRO A 224 -2.89 -0.86 3.12
CA PRO A 224 -2.99 -2.30 3.34
C PRO A 224 -4.14 -2.66 4.27
N LEU A 225 -5.03 -3.55 3.83
CA LEU A 225 -6.14 -4.13 4.58
C LEU A 225 -5.82 -5.58 4.94
N TYR A 226 -5.78 -5.89 6.23
CA TYR A 226 -5.31 -7.19 6.75
C TYR A 226 -6.29 -7.90 7.67
N GLY A 227 -7.36 -7.22 8.07
CA GLY A 227 -8.38 -7.83 8.91
C GLY A 227 -9.77 -7.25 8.66
N TYR A 228 -10.78 -8.06 8.97
CA TYR A 228 -12.14 -7.57 9.12
C TYR A 228 -12.88 -8.37 10.20
N SER A 229 -13.93 -7.77 10.74
CA SER A 229 -15.00 -8.48 11.43
C SER A 229 -16.34 -7.85 11.08
N PHE A 230 -17.42 -8.62 11.07
CA PHE A 230 -18.75 -8.08 10.88
C PHE A 230 -19.75 -8.63 11.88
N GLN A 231 -20.76 -7.82 12.18
CA GLN A 231 -21.87 -8.14 13.06
C GLN A 231 -23.20 -7.88 12.34
N VAL A 232 -24.12 -8.84 12.42
CA VAL A 232 -25.51 -8.64 12.01
C VAL A 232 -26.21 -7.79 13.08
N LEU A 233 -26.75 -6.64 12.65
CA LEU A 233 -27.50 -5.73 13.50
C LEU A 233 -29.00 -6.04 13.47
N SER A 234 -29.53 -6.35 12.30
CA SER A 234 -30.94 -6.69 12.11
C SER A 234 -31.18 -7.44 10.80
N GLU A 235 -32.33 -8.09 10.70
CA GLU A 235 -32.78 -8.78 9.49
C GLU A 235 -34.22 -8.38 9.15
N ASP A 236 -34.52 -8.20 7.87
CA ASP A 236 -35.86 -7.96 7.35
C ASP A 236 -36.21 -9.02 6.28
N ASN A 237 -37.22 -9.85 6.58
CA ASN A 237 -37.70 -10.90 5.68
C ASN A 237 -38.80 -10.42 4.73
N ASN A 238 -39.23 -9.16 4.81
CA ASN A 238 -40.24 -8.56 3.94
C ASN A 238 -39.75 -7.20 3.39
N PRO A 239 -38.63 -7.18 2.64
CA PRO A 239 -37.96 -5.94 2.25
C PRO A 239 -38.84 -5.08 1.33
N THR A 240 -39.06 -3.83 1.75
CA THR A 240 -39.92 -2.86 1.04
C THR A 240 -39.15 -1.82 0.23
N TYR A 241 -37.81 -1.79 0.35
CA TYR A 241 -36.98 -0.79 -0.33
C TYR A 241 -37.13 -0.87 -1.85
N LYS A 242 -37.53 0.23 -2.48
CA LYS A 242 -37.91 0.27 -3.90
C LYS A 242 -36.76 -0.03 -4.86
N HIS A 243 -35.53 0.30 -4.48
CA HIS A 243 -34.34 0.20 -5.34
C HIS A 243 -33.43 -0.98 -5.01
N ARG A 244 -33.89 -1.93 -4.19
CA ARG A 244 -33.16 -3.17 -3.90
C ARG A 244 -32.93 -3.99 -5.16
N ALA A 245 -31.92 -4.85 -5.14
CA ALA A 245 -31.62 -5.80 -6.19
C ALA A 245 -32.85 -6.64 -6.55
N ARG A 246 -32.98 -6.96 -7.84
CA ARG A 246 -34.07 -7.79 -8.32
C ARG A 246 -33.94 -9.19 -7.74
N GLY A 247 -34.97 -9.66 -7.05
CA GLY A 247 -34.99 -10.98 -6.43
C GLY A 247 -34.65 -10.99 -4.95
N THR A 248 -34.40 -9.82 -4.35
CA THR A 248 -34.19 -9.70 -2.89
C THR A 248 -35.41 -10.20 -2.13
N ALA A 249 -35.18 -11.26 -1.35
CA ALA A 249 -36.16 -11.88 -0.45
C ALA A 249 -35.88 -11.51 1.02
N LYS A 250 -34.64 -11.15 1.35
CA LYS A 250 -34.21 -10.79 2.71
C LYS A 250 -33.19 -9.66 2.66
N GLU A 251 -33.28 -8.73 3.61
CA GLU A 251 -32.26 -7.72 3.85
C GLU A 251 -31.57 -7.97 5.21
N VAL A 252 -30.26 -7.78 5.28
CA VAL A 252 -29.47 -7.95 6.51
C VAL A 252 -28.66 -6.69 6.75
N SER A 253 -28.93 -5.99 7.86
CA SER A 253 -28.12 -4.85 8.29
C SER A 253 -26.85 -5.34 8.97
N VAL A 254 -25.70 -4.83 8.54
CA VAL A 254 -24.38 -5.28 8.95
C VAL A 254 -23.55 -4.08 9.40
N ARG A 255 -22.86 -4.23 10.54
CA ARG A 255 -21.70 -3.40 10.90
C ARG A 255 -20.43 -4.16 10.57
N LEU A 256 -19.55 -3.54 9.79
CA LEU A 256 -18.25 -4.07 9.38
C LEU A 256 -17.15 -3.24 10.03
N ASN A 257 -16.23 -3.89 10.73
CA ASN A 257 -14.99 -3.28 11.19
C ASN A 257 -13.85 -3.76 10.28
N LEU A 258 -13.13 -2.85 9.65
CA LEU A 258 -11.92 -3.14 8.88
C LEU A 258 -10.68 -2.83 9.71
N LYS A 259 -9.64 -3.67 9.59
CA LYS A 259 -8.31 -3.45 10.18
C LYS A 259 -7.29 -3.20 9.08
N TRP A 260 -6.60 -2.07 9.16
CA TRP A 260 -5.71 -1.59 8.12
C TRP A 260 -4.50 -0.86 8.71
N VAL A 261 -3.51 -0.59 7.86
CA VAL A 261 -2.25 0.07 8.24
C VAL A 261 -2.22 1.45 7.62
N ASP A 262 -1.96 2.50 8.39
CA ASP A 262 -1.79 3.87 7.89
C ASP A 262 -0.32 4.18 7.58
N ASP A 263 -0.09 5.22 6.78
CA ASP A 263 1.25 5.68 6.46
C ASP A 263 1.93 6.35 7.66
N LEU A 264 3.27 6.28 7.68
CA LEU A 264 4.06 6.92 8.73
C LEU A 264 3.96 8.45 8.65
N ASP A 265 3.89 9.10 9.81
CA ASP A 265 3.95 10.57 9.88
C ASP A 265 5.28 11.06 9.29
N GLU A 266 5.26 12.18 8.56
CA GLU A 266 6.43 12.67 7.82
C GLU A 266 7.64 12.95 8.73
N ASP A 267 7.38 13.48 9.92
CA ASP A 267 8.40 13.75 10.95
C ASP A 267 8.98 12.46 11.54
N GLU A 268 8.26 11.34 11.41
CA GLU A 268 8.72 10.02 11.86
C GLU A 268 9.54 9.27 10.83
N ILE A 269 9.64 9.71 9.58
CA ILE A 269 10.57 9.09 8.62
C ILE A 269 12.02 9.51 8.95
N GLY A 270 12.20 10.68 9.57
CA GLY A 270 13.49 11.22 9.99
C GLY A 270 14.11 10.51 11.20
N GLY A 271 15.38 10.11 11.08
CA GLY A 271 16.20 9.60 12.19
C GLY A 271 16.77 8.19 11.99
N ASP A 272 17.79 7.84 12.77
CA ASP A 272 18.58 6.59 12.70
C ASP A 272 17.84 5.33 13.23
N HIS A 273 16.51 5.37 13.35
CA HIS A 273 15.77 4.27 13.96
C HIS A 273 15.25 3.28 12.90
N PRO A 274 15.69 2.00 12.92
CA PRO A 274 15.06 0.98 12.10
C PRO A 274 13.62 0.76 12.56
N TYR A 275 12.67 0.91 11.64
CA TYR A 275 11.22 0.87 11.92
C TYR A 275 10.63 -0.55 12.02
N ALA A 276 11.40 -1.59 11.71
CA ALA A 276 10.92 -2.97 11.73
C ALA A 276 10.55 -3.43 13.15
N ASN A 277 9.36 -4.03 13.32
CA ASN A 277 8.91 -4.67 14.55
C ASN A 277 9.01 -3.82 15.84
N THR A 278 8.79 -2.51 15.75
CA THR A 278 8.78 -1.63 16.94
C THR A 278 7.36 -1.40 17.48
N GLU A 279 7.21 -1.20 18.79
CA GLU A 279 5.93 -0.76 19.39
C GLU A 279 5.41 0.54 18.74
N ARG A 280 6.32 1.34 18.16
CA ARG A 280 6.02 2.56 17.43
C ARG A 280 5.12 2.33 16.22
N VAL A 281 5.21 1.17 15.56
CA VAL A 281 4.40 0.85 14.36
C VAL A 281 2.96 0.49 14.73
N LYS A 282 2.69 0.05 15.97
CA LYS A 282 1.33 -0.34 16.39
C LYS A 282 0.32 0.79 16.35
N LYS A 283 0.76 2.06 16.49
CA LYS A 283 -0.15 3.21 16.43
C LYS A 283 -0.74 3.43 15.03
N TYR A 284 -0.10 2.89 14.00
CA TYR A 284 -0.57 2.94 12.61
C TYR A 284 -1.46 1.74 12.24
N LEU A 285 -1.65 0.78 13.16
CA LEU A 285 -2.64 -0.28 12.99
C LEU A 285 -4.00 0.27 13.40
N LEU A 286 -4.79 0.68 12.41
CA LEU A 286 -6.07 1.35 12.61
C LEU A 286 -7.23 0.42 12.34
N ASN A 287 -8.40 0.85 12.81
CA ASN A 287 -9.66 0.22 12.48
C ASN A 287 -10.73 1.26 12.14
N THR A 288 -11.62 0.90 11.21
CA THR A 288 -12.72 1.77 10.77
C THR A 288 -14.00 0.96 10.66
N ASP A 289 -15.10 1.52 11.17
CA ASP A 289 -16.42 0.92 11.12
C ASP A 289 -17.24 1.45 9.93
N TYR A 290 -17.91 0.54 9.24
CA TYR A 290 -18.85 0.84 8.18
C TYR A 290 -20.19 0.13 8.41
N GLU A 291 -21.27 0.74 7.94
CA GLU A 291 -22.62 0.18 8.06
C GLU A 291 -23.29 0.07 6.68
N TYR A 292 -23.87 -1.09 6.39
CA TYR A 292 -24.59 -1.35 5.14
C TYR A 292 -25.68 -2.38 5.32
N ILE A 293 -26.59 -2.43 4.34
CA ILE A 293 -27.59 -3.47 4.20
C ILE A 293 -27.17 -4.38 3.05
N LEU A 294 -27.10 -5.68 3.32
CA LEU A 294 -26.98 -6.74 2.32
C LEU A 294 -28.35 -7.14 1.80
N GLU A 295 -28.44 -7.38 0.50
CA GLU A 295 -29.66 -7.78 -0.20
C GLU A 295 -29.50 -9.23 -0.67
N LEU A 296 -30.28 -10.14 -0.09
CA LEU A 296 -30.13 -11.58 -0.28
C LEU A 296 -31.30 -12.17 -1.07
N ASP A 297 -31.02 -13.17 -1.91
CA ASP A 297 -32.05 -14.00 -2.54
C ASP A 297 -32.69 -15.00 -1.55
N ALA A 298 -33.70 -15.74 -2.00
CA ALA A 298 -34.39 -16.74 -1.16
C ALA A 298 -33.51 -17.92 -0.73
N LYS A 299 -32.31 -18.09 -1.32
CA LYS A 299 -31.32 -19.11 -0.95
C LYS A 299 -30.23 -18.55 -0.02
N GLY A 300 -30.27 -17.25 0.30
CA GLY A 300 -29.27 -16.58 1.13
C GLY A 300 -28.03 -16.10 0.36
N ASN A 301 -28.05 -16.11 -0.97
CA ASN A 301 -26.95 -15.54 -1.77
C ASN A 301 -27.04 -14.02 -1.80
N ILE A 302 -25.90 -13.36 -1.62
CA ILE A 302 -25.75 -11.92 -1.73
C ILE A 302 -25.93 -11.50 -3.19
N LEU A 303 -26.96 -10.70 -3.45
CA LEU A 303 -27.24 -10.09 -4.75
C LEU A 303 -26.59 -8.70 -4.87
N GLY A 304 -26.40 -8.02 -3.74
CA GLY A 304 -25.85 -6.68 -3.66
C GLY A 304 -26.02 -6.12 -2.25
N GLY A 305 -25.96 -4.79 -2.15
CA GLY A 305 -26.21 -4.07 -0.92
C GLY A 305 -26.14 -2.56 -1.12
N ARG A 306 -26.39 -1.82 -0.05
CA ARG A 306 -26.32 -0.36 0.00
C ARG A 306 -25.73 0.12 1.31
N TRP A 307 -24.94 1.19 1.24
CA TRP A 307 -24.42 1.86 2.41
C TRP A 307 -25.54 2.56 3.18
N ILE A 308 -25.39 2.66 4.51
CA ILE A 308 -26.35 3.34 5.39
C ILE A 308 -25.63 4.24 6.40
N GLY A 309 -26.37 5.13 7.04
CA GLY A 309 -25.83 6.00 8.09
C GLY A 309 -24.72 6.91 7.56
N LYS A 310 -23.61 7.00 8.32
CA LYS A 310 -22.43 7.79 7.92
C LYS A 310 -21.72 7.19 6.71
N SER A 311 -21.77 5.87 6.57
CA SER A 311 -21.09 5.15 5.48
C SER A 311 -21.71 5.38 4.11
N ILE A 312 -22.81 6.12 3.99
CA ILE A 312 -23.28 6.64 2.71
C ILE A 312 -22.24 7.60 2.11
N ASN A 313 -21.51 8.32 2.97
CA ASN A 313 -20.57 9.35 2.57
C ASN A 313 -19.11 9.09 2.97
N ASP A 314 -18.89 8.02 3.72
CA ASP A 314 -17.62 7.66 4.34
C ASP A 314 -17.45 6.15 4.24
N HIS A 315 -17.05 5.73 3.04
CA HIS A 315 -16.84 4.34 2.64
C HIS A 315 -15.67 4.26 1.65
N PRO A 316 -15.00 3.12 1.53
CA PRO A 316 -13.93 2.97 0.55
C PRO A 316 -14.41 3.17 -0.88
N ASP A 317 -13.65 3.86 -1.72
CA ASP A 317 -13.95 4.00 -3.16
C ASP A 317 -13.73 2.68 -3.91
N PHE A 318 -12.63 1.98 -3.60
CA PHE A 318 -12.32 0.70 -4.21
C PHE A 318 -11.48 -0.19 -3.31
N ILE A 319 -11.62 -1.50 -3.53
CA ILE A 319 -10.76 -2.54 -2.97
C ILE A 319 -10.04 -3.24 -4.11
N TRP A 320 -8.77 -3.53 -3.92
CA TRP A 320 -7.93 -4.06 -4.97
C TRP A 320 -6.82 -4.95 -4.43
N LEU A 321 -6.20 -5.66 -5.35
CA LEU A 321 -5.00 -6.44 -5.11
C LEU A 321 -4.14 -6.37 -6.37
N LYS A 322 -2.84 -6.49 -6.18
CA LYS A 322 -1.87 -6.61 -7.28
C LYS A 322 -1.06 -7.87 -7.08
N GLN A 323 -0.70 -8.55 -8.16
CA GLN A 323 0.17 -9.73 -8.07
C GLN A 323 1.58 -9.33 -7.60
N LYS A 324 2.23 -10.19 -6.84
CA LYS A 324 3.60 -9.98 -6.38
C LYS A 324 4.56 -9.81 -7.56
N GLY A 325 5.33 -8.73 -7.56
CA GLY A 325 6.40 -8.50 -8.53
C GLY A 325 7.47 -9.59 -8.45
N VAL A 326 7.98 -10.01 -9.61
CA VAL A 326 9.05 -11.01 -9.70
C VAL A 326 10.34 -10.31 -10.12
N PHE A 327 11.28 -10.15 -9.17
CA PHE A 327 12.54 -9.42 -9.38
C PHE A 327 13.31 -9.90 -10.61
N SER A 328 13.39 -11.22 -10.79
CA SER A 328 14.14 -11.87 -11.87
C SER A 328 13.61 -11.62 -13.29
N LYS A 329 12.40 -11.06 -13.45
CA LYS A 329 11.89 -10.62 -14.76
C LYS A 329 12.68 -9.46 -15.36
N SER A 330 13.48 -8.75 -14.56
CA SER A 330 14.34 -7.65 -15.00
C SER A 330 15.74 -7.81 -14.43
N SER A 331 16.75 -7.80 -15.28
CA SER A 331 18.16 -7.77 -14.83
C SER A 331 18.46 -6.54 -13.98
N PHE A 332 17.74 -5.44 -14.22
CA PHE A 332 17.84 -4.22 -13.42
C PHE A 332 17.37 -4.42 -11.98
N TRP A 333 16.33 -5.24 -11.73
CA TRP A 333 15.74 -5.47 -10.40
C TRP A 333 16.23 -6.74 -9.72
N LYS A 334 16.88 -7.65 -10.43
CA LYS A 334 17.44 -8.88 -9.87
C LYS A 334 18.31 -8.65 -8.61
N PRO A 335 19.17 -7.61 -8.54
CA PRO A 335 19.94 -7.33 -7.30
C PRO A 335 19.08 -7.07 -6.07
N LEU A 336 17.85 -6.54 -6.23
CA LEU A 336 16.92 -6.31 -5.12
C LEU A 336 16.50 -7.61 -4.44
N GLU A 337 16.44 -8.73 -5.16
CA GLU A 337 16.16 -10.05 -4.58
C GLU A 337 17.21 -10.42 -3.53
N THR A 338 18.50 -10.23 -3.84
CA THR A 338 19.58 -10.49 -2.87
C THR A 338 19.54 -9.55 -1.68
N ILE A 339 19.26 -8.25 -1.90
CA ILE A 339 19.12 -7.28 -0.82
C ILE A 339 17.98 -7.71 0.12
N TYR A 340 16.81 -8.00 -0.45
CA TYR A 340 15.62 -8.41 0.28
C TYR A 340 15.79 -9.73 1.02
N GLU A 341 16.33 -10.77 0.37
CA GLU A 341 16.56 -12.04 1.06
C GLU A 341 17.54 -11.88 2.22
N SER A 342 18.54 -11.01 2.09
CA SER A 342 19.50 -10.75 3.15
C SER A 342 18.90 -9.98 4.33
N SER A 343 17.85 -9.17 4.10
CA SER A 343 17.18 -8.42 5.16
C SER A 343 16.17 -9.24 5.95
N ILE A 344 15.68 -10.36 5.42
CA ILE A 344 14.72 -11.24 6.13
C ILE A 344 15.36 -12.49 6.75
N LYS A 345 16.59 -12.88 6.33
CA LYS A 345 17.30 -14.06 6.86
C LYS A 345 17.66 -14.01 8.36
N LYS A 346 17.57 -12.83 8.98
CA LYS A 346 17.91 -12.62 10.40
C LYS A 346 16.71 -12.72 11.35
N GLN A 347 15.49 -12.79 10.80
CA GLN A 347 14.25 -13.01 11.53
C GLN A 347 13.95 -14.52 11.57
#